data_AF-A0A817KEV5-F1
#
_entry.id   AF-A0A817KEV5-F1
#
_cell.length_a   1.000
_cell.length_b   1.000
_cell.length_c   1.000
_cell.angle_alpha   90.00
_cell.angle_beta   90.00
_cell.angle_gamma   90.00
#
_symmetry.space_group_name_H-M   'P 1'
#
loop_
_entity.id
_entity.type
_entity.pdbx_description
1 polymer ?
#
loop_
_entity_poly.entity_id
_entity_poly.type
_entity_poly.pdbx_seq_one_letter_code
_entity_poly.pdbx_strand_id
1 'polypeptide(L)'
;MFSLVLFDIVNSNTADNSLADESILNITSRILVNRNSIEGKTADHVLVEQWQDYVLANAILANYLNILIVQASKSDFSLLKESNCTTYIKSPNSFRQTISQLSDNIRLILIDLYKDLNRIQIGLERFPIHLKTIFLLIKKGNNDSISTHLPNLLKKGENIVNDSLIILKNPKIKIGQVKDLIIELDSLITKVTSDNTLTLQIEDVKTQWNLFNDLFTQLSIQAEHAINDFLLQFNWILEQFIQLNIDKYRDLIINLLQSKGIEIERTTDLLTIISQTYVDISLEYTNEKITSNTRLILITNEQERKDIIKQYRYELQPIAIKFARLALKRHDEFLQRTQNRQKNYEKFLNEMSQNDLNLLLSIN
;
A
#
# COMPACT_ATOMS: atom_id res chain seq x y z
N MET A 1 -8.14 -15.23 28.78
CA MET A 1 -7.31 -16.44 28.98
C MET A 1 -5.81 -16.09 29.03
N PHE A 2 -5.27 -15.28 28.11
CA PHE A 2 -3.87 -14.81 28.17
C PHE A 2 -3.51 -13.92 29.38
N SER A 3 -4.44 -13.11 29.91
CA SER A 3 -4.16 -12.28 31.10
C SER A 3 -4.03 -13.09 32.40
N LEU A 4 -4.62 -14.29 32.46
CA LEU A 4 -4.52 -15.19 33.61
C LEU A 4 -3.18 -15.93 33.61
N VAL A 5 -2.72 -16.38 32.44
CA VAL A 5 -1.41 -17.05 32.28
C VAL A 5 -0.24 -16.12 32.63
N LEU A 6 -0.33 -14.83 32.30
CA LEU A 6 0.69 -13.83 32.66
C LEU A 6 0.71 -13.53 34.17
N PHE A 7 -0.44 -13.59 34.85
CA PHE A 7 -0.54 -13.35 36.29
C PHE A 7 0.04 -14.52 37.11
N ASP A 8 -0.11 -15.75 36.62
CA ASP A 8 0.42 -16.95 37.28
C ASP A 8 1.95 -17.10 37.11
N ILE A 9 2.51 -16.67 35.98
CA ILE A 9 3.96 -16.68 35.75
C ILE A 9 4.69 -15.71 36.69
N VAL A 10 4.11 -14.52 36.93
CA VAL A 10 4.69 -13.49 37.82
C VAL A 10 4.67 -13.91 39.30
N ASN A 11 3.68 -14.71 39.72
CA ASN A 11 3.53 -15.10 41.13
C ASN A 11 4.26 -16.38 41.53
N SER A 12 4.91 -17.09 40.59
CA SER A 12 5.49 -18.42 40.84
C SER A 12 6.99 -18.46 41.18
N ASN A 13 7.71 -17.33 41.13
CA ASN A 13 9.14 -17.28 41.44
C ASN A 13 9.42 -16.54 42.76
N THR A 14 9.99 -17.27 43.71
CA THR A 14 10.23 -16.84 45.09
C THR A 14 11.39 -15.82 45.23
N ALA A 15 11.07 -14.71 45.90
CA ALA A 15 11.83 -13.94 46.90
C ALA A 15 13.15 -13.21 46.56
N ASP A 16 13.81 -13.40 45.40
CA ASP A 16 15.11 -12.71 45.12
C ASP A 16 15.13 -11.77 43.89
N ASN A 17 13.97 -11.41 43.30
CA ASN A 17 13.88 -10.70 42.01
C ASN A 17 12.98 -9.44 41.96
N SER A 18 12.69 -8.77 43.08
CA SER A 18 11.64 -7.72 43.12
C SER A 18 11.80 -6.60 42.08
N LEU A 19 13.03 -6.16 41.78
CA LEU A 19 13.33 -5.13 40.78
C LEU A 19 13.16 -5.62 39.32
N ALA A 20 13.48 -6.89 39.06
CA ALA A 20 13.31 -7.49 37.74
C ALA A 20 11.82 -7.77 37.46
N ASP A 21 11.08 -8.21 38.47
CA ASP A 21 9.65 -8.49 38.38
C ASP A 21 8.82 -7.20 38.20
N GLU A 22 9.19 -6.11 38.88
CA GLU A 22 8.57 -4.79 38.69
C GLU A 22 8.85 -4.21 37.29
N SER A 23 10.07 -4.41 36.77
CA SER A 23 10.44 -4.02 35.40
C SER A 23 9.64 -4.80 34.35
N ILE A 24 9.46 -6.11 34.53
CA ILE A 24 8.66 -6.97 33.65
C ILE A 24 7.18 -6.60 33.71
N LEU A 25 6.65 -6.32 34.90
CA LEU A 25 5.27 -5.87 35.08
C LEU A 25 5.02 -4.56 34.34
N ASN A 26 5.96 -3.62 34.41
CA ASN A 26 5.89 -2.32 33.73
C ASN A 26 6.01 -2.47 32.19
N ILE A 27 6.89 -3.35 31.71
CA ILE A 27 7.00 -3.69 30.28
C ILE A 27 5.69 -4.28 29.77
N THR A 28 5.15 -5.27 30.49
CA THR A 28 3.91 -5.97 30.10
C THR A 28 2.71 -5.03 30.11
N SER A 29 2.58 -4.18 31.13
CA SER A 29 1.47 -3.23 31.22
C SER A 29 1.55 -2.12 30.17
N ARG A 30 2.74 -1.62 29.79
CA ARG A 30 2.90 -0.70 28.66
C ARG A 30 2.52 -1.32 27.32
N ILE A 31 2.89 -2.59 27.09
CA ILE A 31 2.49 -3.33 25.88
C ILE A 31 0.97 -3.51 25.82
N LEU A 32 0.33 -3.83 26.95
CA LEU A 32 -1.13 -4.01 27.05
C LEU A 32 -1.89 -2.68 26.86
N VAL A 33 -1.39 -1.57 27.40
CA VAL A 33 -2.00 -0.24 27.20
C VAL A 33 -1.90 0.19 25.73
N ASN A 34 -0.77 -0.05 25.06
CA ASN A 34 -0.62 0.20 23.62
C ASN A 34 -1.46 -0.76 22.77
N ARG A 35 -1.75 -1.98 23.24
CA ARG A 35 -2.66 -2.91 22.53
C ARG A 35 -4.10 -2.38 22.51
N ASN A 36 -4.58 -1.84 23.63
CA ASN A 36 -5.96 -1.36 23.75
C ASN A 36 -6.21 -0.03 23.02
N SER A 37 -5.18 0.79 22.77
CA SER A 37 -5.32 1.98 21.92
C SER A 37 -5.39 1.67 20.42
N ILE A 38 -4.99 0.46 20.01
CA ILE A 38 -4.97 -0.04 18.63
C ILE A 38 -6.19 -0.93 18.32
N GLU A 39 -7.05 -1.27 19.29
CA GLU A 39 -8.29 -2.05 19.03
C GLU A 39 -9.49 -1.19 18.55
N GLY A 40 -9.26 0.08 18.18
CA GLY A 40 -10.29 0.95 17.62
C GLY A 40 -10.37 0.87 16.10
N LYS A 41 -11.21 -0.02 15.53
CA LYS A 41 -11.58 -0.07 14.08
C LYS A 41 -10.50 0.51 13.14
N THR A 42 -9.32 -0.10 13.16
CA THR A 42 -8.07 0.55 12.75
C THR A 42 -7.87 0.46 11.24
N ALA A 43 -7.56 1.59 10.61
CA ALA A 43 -7.16 1.86 9.22
C ALA A 43 -7.07 0.70 8.19
N ASP A 44 -6.50 -0.46 8.54
CA ASP A 44 -6.47 -1.65 7.67
C ASP A 44 -7.85 -2.12 7.23
N HIS A 45 -8.86 -1.98 8.09
CA HIS A 45 -10.24 -2.39 7.76
C HIS A 45 -10.76 -1.67 6.52
N VAL A 46 -10.45 -0.39 6.38
CA VAL A 46 -10.86 0.43 5.22
C VAL A 46 -10.21 -0.09 3.95
N LEU A 47 -8.89 -0.35 3.97
CA LEU A 47 -8.17 -0.89 2.82
C LEU A 47 -8.65 -2.27 2.41
N VAL A 48 -8.97 -3.13 3.38
CA VAL A 48 -9.45 -4.48 3.12
C VAL A 48 -10.86 -4.44 2.53
N GLU A 49 -11.76 -3.63 3.08
CA GLU A 49 -13.13 -3.51 2.58
C GLU A 49 -13.23 -2.82 1.22
N GLN A 50 -12.48 -1.73 1.03
CA GLN A 50 -12.50 -0.94 -0.21
C GLN A 50 -11.43 -1.36 -1.22
N TRP A 51 -10.77 -2.49 -0.97
CA TRP A 51 -9.66 -3.03 -1.76
C TRP A 51 -9.95 -2.98 -3.26
N GLN A 52 -11.11 -3.51 -3.68
CA GLN A 52 -11.46 -3.66 -5.08
C GLN A 52 -11.62 -2.31 -5.76
N ASP A 53 -12.32 -1.39 -5.10
CA ASP A 53 -12.54 -0.03 -5.62
C ASP A 53 -11.21 0.68 -5.81
N TYR A 54 -10.30 0.57 -4.84
CA TYR A 54 -8.98 1.18 -4.91
C TYR A 54 -8.08 0.61 -6.01
N VAL A 55 -7.94 -0.72 -6.08
CA VAL A 55 -7.02 -1.32 -7.07
C VAL A 55 -7.55 -1.22 -8.51
N LEU A 56 -8.87 -1.14 -8.68
CA LEU A 56 -9.51 -0.97 -9.99
C LEU A 56 -9.64 0.50 -10.41
N ALA A 57 -9.57 1.45 -9.47
CA ALA A 57 -9.76 2.88 -9.74
C ALA A 57 -8.94 3.38 -10.94
N ASN A 58 -7.68 2.97 -11.06
CA ASN A 58 -6.82 3.36 -12.17
C ASN A 58 -7.27 2.77 -13.53
N ALA A 59 -7.67 1.50 -13.57
CA ALA A 59 -8.16 0.89 -14.81
C ALA A 59 -9.49 1.54 -15.26
N ILE A 60 -10.36 1.85 -14.29
CA ILE A 60 -11.64 2.53 -14.55
C ILE A 60 -11.39 3.99 -14.99
N LEU A 61 -10.48 4.70 -14.31
CA LEU A 61 -10.02 6.04 -14.69
C LEU A 61 -9.54 6.07 -16.14
N ALA A 62 -8.68 5.12 -16.53
CA ALA A 62 -8.19 5.01 -17.90
C ALA A 62 -9.35 4.85 -18.90
N ASN A 63 -10.39 4.09 -18.55
CA ASN A 63 -11.57 3.93 -19.40
C ASN A 63 -12.33 5.24 -19.59
N TYR A 64 -12.61 5.97 -18.52
CA TYR A 64 -13.31 7.25 -18.61
C TYR A 64 -12.49 8.31 -19.33
N LEU A 65 -11.19 8.38 -19.06
CA LEU A 65 -10.28 9.25 -19.79
C LEU A 65 -10.27 8.92 -21.30
N ASN A 66 -10.31 7.63 -21.66
CA ASN A 66 -10.40 7.21 -23.05
C ASN A 66 -11.71 7.66 -23.73
N ILE A 67 -12.82 7.67 -22.99
CA ILE A 67 -14.09 8.19 -23.51
C ILE A 67 -13.98 9.70 -23.81
N LEU A 68 -13.36 10.47 -22.90
CA LEU A 68 -13.09 11.90 -23.13
C LEU A 68 -12.17 12.14 -24.32
N ILE A 69 -11.12 11.31 -24.48
CA ILE A 69 -10.22 11.35 -25.65
C ILE A 69 -11.00 11.10 -26.95
N VAL A 70 -11.93 10.12 -26.95
CA VAL A 70 -12.79 9.86 -28.11
C VAL A 70 -13.67 11.06 -28.43
N GLN A 71 -14.24 11.75 -27.43
CA GLN A 71 -15.02 12.97 -27.68
C GLN A 71 -14.15 14.10 -28.21
N ALA A 72 -12.99 14.34 -27.61
CA ALA A 72 -12.02 15.34 -28.06
C ALA A 72 -11.52 15.10 -29.50
N SER A 73 -11.47 13.83 -29.93
CA SER A 73 -11.15 13.48 -31.32
C SER A 73 -12.24 13.89 -32.32
N LYS A 74 -13.51 13.88 -31.89
CA LYS A 74 -14.68 14.17 -32.74
C LYS A 74 -14.97 15.65 -32.86
N SER A 75 -14.87 16.38 -31.75
CA SER A 75 -15.22 17.80 -31.68
C SER A 75 -14.25 18.56 -30.79
N ASP A 76 -13.94 19.79 -31.17
CA ASP A 76 -13.18 20.73 -30.37
C ASP A 76 -13.97 22.03 -30.16
N PHE A 77 -13.88 22.60 -28.98
CA PHE A 77 -14.62 23.80 -28.58
C PHE A 77 -13.92 24.54 -27.44
N SER A 78 -14.23 25.82 -27.26
CA SER A 78 -13.70 26.63 -26.17
C SER A 78 -14.39 26.31 -24.85
N LEU A 79 -13.60 26.16 -23.78
CA LEU A 79 -14.07 26.06 -22.39
C LEU A 79 -14.36 27.43 -21.75
N LEU A 80 -14.04 28.53 -22.46
CA LEU A 80 -14.34 29.88 -22.01
C LEU A 80 -15.60 30.40 -22.71
N LYS A 81 -16.64 30.73 -21.93
CA LYS A 81 -17.82 31.47 -22.38
C LYS A 81 -17.75 32.97 -22.09
N GLU A 82 -17.09 33.36 -21.00
CA GLU A 82 -16.85 34.75 -20.56
C GLU A 82 -15.45 34.81 -19.90
N SER A 83 -14.98 36.00 -19.49
CA SER A 83 -13.65 36.35 -18.95
C SER A 83 -13.20 35.58 -17.69
N ASN A 84 -13.24 34.26 -17.74
CA ASN A 84 -12.74 33.34 -16.74
C ASN A 84 -11.25 33.15 -16.98
N CYS A 85 -10.45 33.41 -15.95
CA CYS A 85 -9.07 32.99 -15.92
C CYS A 85 -9.00 31.51 -15.55
N THR A 86 -8.16 30.75 -16.23
CA THR A 86 -7.75 29.41 -15.79
C THR A 86 -6.42 29.47 -15.06
N THR A 87 -6.27 28.61 -14.06
CA THR A 87 -5.08 28.52 -13.21
C THR A 87 -4.24 27.30 -13.59
N TYR A 88 -4.89 26.17 -13.89
CA TYR A 88 -4.22 24.88 -14.14
C TYR A 88 -4.31 24.43 -15.59
N ILE A 89 -5.41 24.75 -16.28
CA ILE A 89 -5.61 24.50 -17.70
C ILE A 89 -4.82 25.52 -18.52
N LYS A 90 -3.90 25.02 -19.37
CA LYS A 90 -3.01 25.86 -20.19
C LYS A 90 -3.69 26.40 -21.45
N SER A 91 -4.59 25.61 -22.03
CA SER A 91 -5.23 25.91 -23.31
C SER A 91 -6.75 25.84 -23.22
N PRO A 92 -7.39 26.72 -22.45
CA PRO A 92 -8.84 26.64 -22.20
C PRO A 92 -9.69 26.91 -23.46
N ASN A 93 -9.11 27.47 -24.51
CA ASN A 93 -9.80 27.71 -25.78
C ASN A 93 -10.02 26.44 -26.61
N SER A 94 -9.48 25.29 -26.18
CA SER A 94 -9.60 24.02 -26.87
C SER A 94 -9.80 22.89 -25.87
N PHE A 95 -11.00 22.32 -25.87
CA PHE A 95 -11.33 21.10 -25.15
C PHE A 95 -10.35 19.98 -25.51
N ARG A 96 -10.01 19.85 -26.80
CA ARG A 96 -9.06 18.86 -27.28
C ARG A 96 -7.67 19.01 -26.65
N GLN A 97 -7.11 20.22 -26.65
CA GLN A 97 -5.81 20.48 -26.03
C GLN A 97 -5.86 20.26 -24.51
N THR A 98 -6.98 20.61 -23.87
CA THR A 98 -7.19 20.39 -22.44
C THR A 98 -7.23 18.91 -22.08
N ILE A 99 -7.95 18.08 -22.86
CA ILE A 99 -7.97 16.62 -22.68
C ILE A 99 -6.59 16.00 -22.95
N SER A 100 -5.85 16.51 -23.94
CA SER A 100 -4.47 16.08 -24.17
C SER A 100 -3.58 16.39 -22.96
N GLN A 101 -3.66 17.61 -22.40
CA GLN A 101 -2.92 18.00 -21.20
C GLN A 101 -3.28 17.09 -20.01
N LEU A 102 -4.57 16.88 -19.74
CA LEU A 102 -5.04 16.00 -18.68
C LEU A 102 -4.49 14.58 -18.85
N SER A 103 -4.59 14.04 -20.06
CA SER A 103 -4.16 12.68 -20.38
C SER A 103 -2.65 12.50 -20.19
N ASP A 104 -1.84 13.45 -20.65
CA ASP A 104 -0.40 13.41 -20.47
C ASP A 104 0.00 13.50 -18.99
N ASN A 105 -0.63 14.39 -18.24
CA ASN A 105 -0.35 14.53 -16.80
C ASN A 105 -0.73 13.26 -16.03
N ILE A 106 -1.93 12.70 -16.29
CA ILE A 106 -2.36 11.43 -15.70
C ILE A 106 -1.35 10.33 -16.05
N ARG A 107 -1.01 10.16 -17.34
CA ARG A 107 -0.08 9.12 -17.79
C ARG A 107 1.27 9.20 -17.09
N LEU A 108 1.86 10.39 -16.98
CA LEU A 108 3.15 10.58 -16.33
C LEU A 108 3.11 10.18 -14.85
N ILE A 109 2.05 10.56 -14.13
CA ILE A 109 1.85 10.18 -12.73
C ILE A 109 1.70 8.65 -12.60
N LEU A 110 0.91 8.01 -13.47
CA LEU A 110 0.68 6.57 -13.41
C LEU A 110 1.96 5.77 -13.69
N ILE A 111 2.84 6.25 -14.57
CA ILE A 111 4.17 5.65 -14.82
C ILE A 111 5.08 5.79 -13.60
N ASP A 112 5.15 6.98 -13.00
CA ASP A 112 5.96 7.20 -11.81
C ASP A 112 5.48 6.30 -10.66
N LEU A 113 4.17 6.26 -10.45
CA LEU A 113 3.53 5.45 -9.41
C LEU A 113 3.68 3.95 -9.61
N TYR A 114 3.63 3.48 -10.86
CA TYR A 114 3.97 2.10 -11.18
C TYR A 114 5.38 1.74 -10.69
N LYS A 115 6.37 2.60 -10.95
CA LYS A 115 7.75 2.37 -10.52
C LYS A 115 7.87 2.38 -9.00
N ASP A 116 7.21 3.32 -8.35
CA ASP A 116 7.21 3.48 -6.89
C ASP A 116 6.57 2.27 -6.20
N LEU A 117 5.40 1.82 -6.64
CA LEU A 117 4.74 0.63 -6.08
C LEU A 117 5.50 -0.66 -6.37
N ASN A 118 6.14 -0.78 -7.55
CA ASN A 118 7.03 -1.90 -7.83
C ASN A 118 8.24 -1.94 -6.88
N ARG A 119 8.83 -0.78 -6.55
CA ARG A 119 9.92 -0.70 -5.56
C ARG A 119 9.44 -1.11 -4.16
N ILE A 120 8.27 -0.64 -3.74
CA ILE A 120 7.66 -1.01 -2.46
C ILE A 120 7.45 -2.52 -2.39
N GLN A 121 6.84 -3.12 -3.43
CA GLN A 121 6.62 -4.56 -3.50
C GLN A 121 7.94 -5.33 -3.35
N ILE A 122 8.97 -4.99 -4.13
CA ILE A 122 10.27 -5.68 -4.09
C ILE A 122 10.93 -5.55 -2.71
N GLY A 123 10.83 -4.38 -2.07
CA GLY A 123 11.37 -4.13 -0.74
C GLY A 123 10.67 -4.96 0.33
N LEU A 124 9.33 -4.96 0.32
CA LEU A 124 8.51 -5.62 1.34
C LEU A 124 8.36 -7.13 1.16
N GLU A 125 8.56 -7.67 -0.05
CA GLU A 125 8.46 -9.12 -0.32
C GLU A 125 9.40 -9.94 0.57
N ARG A 126 10.56 -9.38 0.94
CA ARG A 126 11.55 -10.04 1.81
C ARG A 126 11.31 -9.81 3.31
N PHE A 127 10.40 -8.92 3.66
CA PHE A 127 10.18 -8.55 5.05
C PHE A 127 9.69 -9.72 5.94
N PRO A 128 8.79 -10.62 5.48
CA PRO A 128 8.35 -11.77 6.28
C PRO A 128 9.50 -12.71 6.68
N ILE A 129 10.42 -13.02 5.75
CA ILE A 129 11.57 -13.88 6.06
C ILE A 129 12.57 -13.17 6.98
N HIS A 130 12.75 -11.87 6.81
CA HIS A 130 13.58 -11.04 7.67
C HIS A 130 13.08 -11.07 9.12
N LEU A 131 11.79 -10.84 9.32
CA LEU A 131 11.16 -10.85 10.63
C LEU A 131 11.23 -12.25 11.29
N LYS A 132 10.97 -13.32 10.52
CA LYS A 132 11.16 -14.70 10.98
C LYS A 132 12.59 -15.01 11.39
N THR A 133 13.58 -14.43 10.70
CA THR A 133 15.00 -14.57 11.05
C THR A 133 15.31 -13.93 12.39
N ILE A 134 14.75 -12.74 12.66
CA ILE A 134 14.89 -12.07 13.96
C ILE A 134 14.34 -12.96 15.08
N PHE A 135 13.14 -13.52 14.90
CA PHE A 135 12.55 -14.42 15.90
C PHE A 135 13.35 -15.70 16.10
N LEU A 136 13.86 -16.30 15.01
CA LEU A 136 14.68 -17.50 15.10
C LEU A 136 16.00 -17.22 15.83
N LEU A 137 16.61 -16.05 15.60
CA LEU A 137 17.80 -15.59 16.31
C LEU A 137 17.52 -15.43 17.81
N ILE A 138 16.42 -14.80 18.19
CA ILE A 138 16.03 -14.65 19.61
C ILE A 138 15.76 -16.02 20.25
N LYS A 139 15.12 -16.93 19.51
CA LYS A 139 14.76 -18.27 20.01
C LYS A 139 15.94 -19.21 20.15
N LYS A 140 16.87 -19.22 19.19
CA LYS A 140 17.92 -20.24 19.11
C LYS A 140 19.35 -19.70 19.17
N GLY A 141 19.53 -18.39 19.00
CA GLY A 141 20.84 -17.74 19.10
C GLY A 141 21.40 -17.78 20.53
N ASN A 142 22.72 -17.91 20.65
CA ASN A 142 23.42 -17.61 21.90
C ASN A 142 23.57 -16.09 22.08
N ASN A 143 23.97 -15.65 23.27
CA ASN A 143 24.10 -14.23 23.58
C ASN A 143 25.02 -13.49 22.61
N ASP A 144 26.15 -14.10 22.22
CA ASP A 144 27.09 -13.51 21.27
C ASP A 144 26.47 -13.29 19.88
N SER A 145 25.70 -14.27 19.39
CA SER A 145 25.02 -14.16 18.09
C SER A 145 23.93 -13.10 18.14
N ILE A 146 23.18 -13.03 19.24
CA ILE A 146 22.13 -12.03 19.44
C ILE A 146 22.76 -10.63 19.46
N SER A 147 23.79 -10.39 20.28
CA SER A 147 24.44 -9.08 20.35
C SER A 147 25.10 -8.66 19.04
N THR A 148 25.61 -9.62 18.27
CA THR A 148 26.31 -9.34 17.00
C THR A 148 25.34 -9.05 15.85
N HIS A 149 24.27 -9.84 15.71
CA HIS A 149 23.43 -9.80 14.50
C HIS A 149 22.12 -9.03 14.69
N LEU A 150 21.53 -9.04 15.88
CA LEU A 150 20.21 -8.46 16.11
C LEU A 150 20.14 -6.96 15.79
N PRO A 151 21.09 -6.09 16.21
CA PRO A 151 21.01 -4.65 15.91
C PRO A 151 20.97 -4.36 14.40
N ASN A 152 21.79 -5.09 13.64
CA ASN A 152 21.84 -4.94 12.19
C ASN A 152 20.56 -5.45 11.51
N LEU A 153 19.99 -6.57 12.00
CA LEU A 153 18.71 -7.07 11.48
C LEU A 153 17.58 -6.08 11.77
N LEU A 154 17.50 -5.51 12.97
CA LEU A 154 16.48 -4.52 13.30
C LEU A 154 16.59 -3.28 12.41
N LYS A 155 17.81 -2.73 12.27
CA LYS A 155 18.06 -1.58 11.39
C LYS A 155 17.70 -1.86 9.93
N LYS A 156 17.98 -3.06 9.42
CA LYS A 156 17.56 -3.47 8.06
C LYS A 156 16.04 -3.50 7.92
N GLY A 157 15.34 -4.05 8.92
CA GLY A 157 13.87 -4.07 8.93
C GLY A 157 13.28 -2.67 8.94
N GLU A 158 13.79 -1.80 9.81
CA GLU A 158 13.42 -0.38 9.87
C GLU A 158 13.62 0.31 8.51
N ASN A 159 14.79 0.15 7.89
CA ASN A 159 15.08 0.76 6.60
C ASN A 159 14.09 0.30 5.52
N ILE A 160 13.75 -1.01 5.46
CA ILE A 160 12.80 -1.55 4.48
C ILE A 160 11.43 -0.87 4.59
N VAL A 161 10.90 -0.72 5.82
CA VAL A 161 9.58 -0.11 6.01
C VAL A 161 9.65 1.40 5.83
N ASN A 162 10.70 2.06 6.31
CA ASN A 162 10.91 3.51 6.17
C ASN A 162 11.06 3.94 4.70
N ASP A 163 11.84 3.20 3.91
CA ASP A 163 11.98 3.45 2.47
C ASP A 163 10.60 3.36 1.78
N SER A 164 9.79 2.38 2.16
CA SER A 164 8.43 2.22 1.64
C SER A 164 7.53 3.42 1.98
N LEU A 165 7.61 3.95 3.21
CA LEU A 165 6.86 5.15 3.60
C LEU A 165 7.30 6.39 2.82
N ILE A 166 8.61 6.60 2.65
CA ILE A 166 9.14 7.73 1.90
C ILE A 166 8.61 7.70 0.46
N ILE A 167 8.65 6.51 -0.18
CA ILE A 167 8.12 6.32 -1.53
C ILE A 167 6.62 6.64 -1.59
N LEU A 168 5.81 6.20 -0.61
CA LEU A 168 4.36 6.46 -0.59
C LEU A 168 3.98 7.93 -0.37
N LYS A 169 4.84 8.73 0.27
CA LYS A 169 4.59 10.15 0.52
C LYS A 169 4.91 11.05 -0.67
N ASN A 170 5.88 10.67 -1.50
CA ASN A 170 6.39 11.48 -2.62
C ASN A 170 5.32 11.92 -3.65
N PRO A 171 4.33 11.09 -4.04
CA PRO A 171 3.43 11.42 -5.14
C PRO A 171 2.39 12.49 -4.82
N LYS A 172 2.17 12.84 -3.54
CA LYS A 172 1.05 13.67 -3.08
C LYS A 172 0.93 15.00 -3.83
N ILE A 173 2.04 15.68 -4.07
CA ILE A 173 2.04 16.99 -4.76
C ILE A 173 1.58 16.83 -6.21
N LYS A 174 2.13 15.86 -6.95
CA LYS A 174 1.77 15.61 -8.35
C LYS A 174 0.31 15.17 -8.47
N ILE A 175 -0.15 14.30 -7.57
CA ILE A 175 -1.56 13.86 -7.53
C ILE A 175 -2.50 15.04 -7.30
N GLY A 176 -2.14 15.95 -6.39
CA GLY A 176 -2.87 17.19 -6.12
C GLY A 176 -2.98 18.09 -7.35
N GLN A 177 -1.89 18.31 -8.08
CA GLN A 177 -1.89 19.15 -9.29
C GLN A 177 -2.86 18.65 -10.37
N VAL A 178 -2.95 17.33 -10.57
CA VAL A 178 -3.92 16.75 -11.52
C VAL A 178 -5.34 16.81 -10.99
N LYS A 179 -5.53 16.65 -9.67
CA LYS A 179 -6.84 16.84 -9.03
C LYS A 179 -7.36 18.25 -9.29
N ASP A 180 -6.52 19.27 -9.10
CA ASP A 180 -6.88 20.66 -9.32
C ASP A 180 -7.26 20.93 -10.78
N LEU A 181 -6.52 20.33 -11.72
CA LEU A 181 -6.83 20.40 -13.14
C LEU A 181 -8.18 19.74 -13.48
N ILE A 182 -8.48 18.58 -12.90
CA ILE A 182 -9.77 17.88 -13.09
C ILE A 182 -10.92 18.73 -12.52
N ILE A 183 -10.75 19.32 -11.34
CA ILE A 183 -11.77 20.18 -10.71
C ILE A 183 -12.02 21.44 -11.56
N GLU A 184 -10.97 22.05 -12.09
CA GLU A 184 -11.12 23.20 -12.97
C GLU A 184 -11.85 22.82 -14.27
N LEU A 185 -11.51 21.68 -14.87
CA LEU A 185 -12.18 21.16 -16.07
C LEU A 185 -13.67 20.90 -15.84
N ASP A 186 -14.02 20.23 -14.74
CA ASP A 186 -15.38 19.94 -14.30
C ASP A 186 -16.23 21.22 -14.18
N SER A 187 -15.67 22.25 -13.52
CA SER A 187 -16.29 23.56 -13.34
C SER A 187 -16.53 24.29 -14.68
N LEU A 188 -15.56 24.24 -15.60
CA LEU A 188 -15.70 24.89 -16.90
C LEU A 188 -16.71 24.18 -17.79
N ILE A 189 -16.66 22.85 -17.86
CA ILE A 189 -17.57 22.10 -18.74
C ILE A 189 -19.02 22.25 -18.30
N THR A 190 -19.30 22.21 -17.00
CA THR A 190 -20.65 22.43 -16.46
C THR A 190 -21.24 23.79 -16.89
N LYS A 191 -20.40 24.80 -17.14
CA LYS A 191 -20.83 26.13 -17.62
C LYS A 191 -21.00 26.18 -19.14
N VAL A 192 -20.20 25.42 -19.88
CA VAL A 192 -20.10 25.53 -21.34
C VAL A 192 -21.11 24.64 -22.06
N THR A 193 -21.39 23.44 -21.54
CA THR A 193 -22.30 22.50 -22.20
C THR A 193 -23.52 22.19 -21.35
N SER A 194 -24.65 21.93 -22.01
CA SER A 194 -25.83 21.29 -21.41
C SER A 194 -25.86 19.78 -21.69
N ASP A 195 -24.81 19.23 -22.31
CA ASP A 195 -24.64 17.79 -22.50
C ASP A 195 -24.31 17.12 -21.17
N ASN A 196 -25.34 16.57 -20.53
CA ASN A 196 -25.21 15.81 -19.29
C ASN A 196 -24.22 14.63 -19.43
N THR A 197 -24.03 14.08 -20.63
CA THR A 197 -23.16 12.93 -20.84
C THR A 197 -21.69 13.28 -20.60
N LEU A 198 -21.22 14.42 -21.13
CA LEU A 198 -19.85 14.87 -20.97
C LEU A 198 -19.57 15.28 -19.51
N THR A 199 -20.53 15.95 -18.87
CA THR A 199 -20.43 16.32 -17.46
C THR A 199 -20.31 15.08 -16.56
N LEU A 200 -21.15 14.06 -16.76
CA LEU A 200 -21.09 12.81 -16.01
C LEU A 200 -19.74 12.08 -16.18
N GLN A 201 -19.18 12.08 -17.39
CA GLN A 201 -17.90 11.41 -17.64
C GLN A 201 -16.71 12.08 -16.95
N ILE A 202 -16.75 13.41 -16.78
CA ILE A 202 -15.71 14.14 -16.04
C ILE A 202 -15.88 13.94 -14.54
N GLU A 203 -17.12 13.90 -14.06
CA GLU A 203 -17.44 13.52 -12.68
C GLU A 203 -16.94 12.10 -12.37
N ASP A 204 -17.09 11.16 -13.31
CA ASP A 204 -16.56 9.81 -13.19
C ASP A 204 -15.02 9.82 -13.13
N VAL A 205 -14.33 10.56 -14.01
CA VAL A 205 -12.86 10.74 -13.95
C VAL A 205 -12.43 11.29 -12.59
N LYS A 206 -13.12 12.31 -12.08
CA LYS A 206 -12.85 12.93 -10.78
C LYS A 206 -13.07 11.94 -9.63
N THR A 207 -14.13 11.15 -9.69
CA THR A 207 -14.44 10.13 -8.68
C THR A 207 -13.35 9.07 -8.64
N GLN A 208 -12.95 8.54 -9.81
CA GLN A 208 -11.88 7.55 -9.87
C GLN A 208 -10.52 8.13 -9.44
N TRP A 209 -10.25 9.40 -9.77
CA TRP A 209 -9.03 10.08 -9.31
C TRP A 209 -8.99 10.25 -7.79
N ASN A 210 -10.14 10.53 -7.16
CA ASN A 210 -10.23 10.61 -5.70
C ASN A 210 -10.02 9.25 -5.04
N LEU A 211 -10.67 8.19 -5.51
CA LEU A 211 -10.43 6.82 -5.02
C LEU A 211 -8.95 6.42 -5.15
N PHE A 212 -8.33 6.79 -6.27
CA PHE A 212 -6.92 6.60 -6.50
C PHE A 212 -6.04 7.36 -5.50
N ASN A 213 -6.33 8.64 -5.25
CA ASN A 213 -5.63 9.43 -4.24
C ASN A 213 -5.80 8.87 -2.81
N ASP A 214 -7.00 8.38 -2.51
CA ASP A 214 -7.34 7.80 -1.22
C ASP A 214 -6.56 6.50 -0.99
N LEU A 215 -6.39 5.66 -2.01
CA LEU A 215 -5.52 4.48 -1.94
C LEU A 215 -4.11 4.84 -1.44
N PHE A 216 -3.44 5.84 -2.04
CA PHE A 216 -2.10 6.25 -1.60
C PHE A 216 -2.08 6.84 -0.20
N THR A 217 -3.13 7.56 0.17
CA THR A 217 -3.29 8.08 1.53
C THR A 217 -3.39 6.93 2.53
N GLN A 218 -4.21 5.93 2.25
CA GLN A 218 -4.37 4.76 3.10
C GLN A 218 -3.10 3.89 3.16
N LEU A 219 -2.42 3.66 2.03
CA LEU A 219 -1.14 2.97 2.01
C LEU A 219 -0.09 3.70 2.85
N SER A 220 -0.04 5.03 2.77
CA SER A 220 0.89 5.83 3.59
C SER A 220 0.60 5.66 5.08
N ILE A 221 -0.68 5.71 5.48
CA ILE A 221 -1.10 5.50 6.87
C ILE A 221 -0.67 4.12 7.36
N GLN A 222 -0.83 3.06 6.55
CA GLN A 222 -0.38 1.72 6.94
C GLN A 222 1.13 1.60 7.05
N ALA A 223 1.88 2.22 6.13
CA ALA A 223 3.32 2.23 6.23
C ALA A 223 3.78 2.98 7.50
N GLU A 224 3.14 4.09 7.87
CA GLU A 224 3.40 4.78 9.15
C GLU A 224 3.09 3.90 10.35
N HIS A 225 1.96 3.19 10.36
CA HIS A 225 1.63 2.25 11.42
C HIS A 225 2.67 1.14 11.53
N ALA A 226 3.03 0.50 10.42
CA ALA A 226 4.04 -0.57 10.41
C ALA A 226 5.40 -0.08 10.95
N ILE A 227 5.82 1.13 10.59
CA ILE A 227 7.06 1.74 11.11
C ILE A 227 6.94 2.01 12.59
N ASN A 228 5.85 2.63 13.03
CA ASN A 228 5.65 2.97 14.43
C ASN A 228 5.60 1.72 15.31
N ASP A 229 4.94 0.65 14.86
CA ASP A 229 4.92 -0.63 15.57
C ASP A 229 6.30 -1.29 15.62
N PHE A 230 7.04 -1.25 14.51
CA PHE A 230 8.40 -1.77 14.46
C PHE A 230 9.37 -0.97 15.36
N LEU A 231 9.35 0.36 15.26
CA LEU A 231 10.25 1.25 16.01
C LEU A 231 9.90 1.37 17.49
N LEU A 232 8.64 1.66 17.82
CA LEU A 232 8.26 1.99 19.19
C LEU A 232 8.09 0.75 20.06
N GLN A 233 7.65 -0.37 19.49
CA GLN A 233 7.32 -1.56 20.26
C GLN A 233 8.36 -2.65 20.05
N PHE A 234 8.74 -2.96 18.82
CA PHE A 234 9.67 -4.06 18.56
C PHE A 234 11.11 -3.75 19.04
N ASN A 235 11.66 -2.59 18.67
CA ASN A 235 13.00 -2.19 19.11
C ASN A 235 13.06 -1.93 20.63
N TRP A 236 12.07 -1.22 21.17
CA TRP A 236 12.04 -0.92 22.61
C TRP A 236 11.98 -2.19 23.47
N ILE A 237 11.11 -3.15 23.13
CA ILE A 237 11.02 -4.42 23.85
C ILE A 237 12.39 -5.11 23.85
N LEU A 238 13.06 -5.15 22.70
CA LEU A 238 14.37 -5.78 22.60
C LEU A 238 15.47 -5.06 23.39
N GLU A 239 15.49 -3.73 23.39
CA GLU A 239 16.43 -2.95 24.21
C GLU A 239 16.27 -3.24 25.70
N GLN A 240 15.02 -3.32 26.19
CA GLN A 240 14.77 -3.63 27.60
C GLN A 240 15.20 -5.07 27.96
N PHE A 241 15.00 -6.02 27.05
CA PHE A 241 15.33 -7.42 27.33
C PHE A 241 16.81 -7.75 27.17
N ILE A 242 17.55 -7.05 26.29
CA ILE A 242 19.02 -7.10 26.25
C ILE A 242 19.60 -6.73 27.62
N GLN A 243 18.98 -5.77 28.33
CA GLN A 243 19.42 -5.34 29.66
C GLN A 243 19.08 -6.35 30.78
N LEU A 244 18.09 -7.23 30.57
CA LEU A 244 17.53 -8.12 31.61
C LEU A 244 17.98 -9.59 31.53
N ASN A 245 19.05 -9.90 30.80
CA ASN A 245 19.51 -11.27 30.50
C ASN A 245 18.46 -12.09 29.72
N ILE A 246 18.56 -12.04 28.39
CA ILE A 246 17.63 -12.65 27.44
C ILE A 246 17.39 -14.14 27.71
N ASP A 247 18.39 -14.88 28.20
CA ASP A 247 18.27 -16.32 28.43
C ASP A 247 17.19 -16.66 29.48
N LYS A 248 17.02 -15.81 30.49
CA LYS A 248 16.03 -16.03 31.56
C LYS A 248 14.60 -15.79 31.08
N TYR A 249 14.40 -14.91 30.10
CA TYR A 249 13.08 -14.45 29.66
C TYR A 249 12.76 -14.79 28.21
N ARG A 250 13.54 -15.67 27.58
CA ARG A 250 13.48 -15.97 26.15
C ARG A 250 12.08 -16.31 25.65
N ASP A 251 11.37 -17.21 26.33
CA ASP A 251 10.01 -17.61 25.94
C ASP A 251 9.00 -16.47 26.09
N LEU A 252 9.14 -15.66 27.14
CA LEU A 252 8.31 -14.46 27.34
C LEU A 252 8.55 -13.43 26.23
N ILE A 253 9.82 -13.17 25.90
CA ILE A 253 10.23 -12.25 24.83
C ILE A 253 9.64 -12.68 23.49
N ILE A 254 9.77 -13.96 23.15
CA ILE A 254 9.23 -14.51 21.91
C ILE A 254 7.71 -14.35 21.87
N ASN A 255 7.01 -14.73 22.94
CA ASN A 255 5.56 -14.63 22.96
C ASN A 255 5.06 -13.18 22.81
N LEU A 256 5.74 -12.22 23.46
CA LEU A 256 5.43 -10.80 23.36
C LEU A 256 5.70 -10.27 21.94
N LEU A 257 6.91 -10.49 21.42
CA LEU A 257 7.32 -9.98 20.12
C LEU A 257 6.60 -10.68 18.96
N GLN A 258 6.28 -11.97 19.07
CA GLN A 258 5.63 -12.74 18.01
C GLN A 258 4.27 -12.15 17.66
N SER A 259 3.48 -11.77 18.67
CA SER A 259 2.18 -11.11 18.44
C SER A 259 2.33 -9.82 17.63
N LYS A 260 3.37 -9.04 17.91
CA LYS A 260 3.66 -7.76 17.22
C LYS A 260 4.27 -7.97 15.85
N GLY A 261 5.18 -8.93 15.70
CA GLY A 261 5.71 -9.28 14.39
C GLY A 261 4.62 -9.77 13.44
N ILE A 262 3.64 -10.53 13.93
CA ILE A 262 2.50 -10.98 13.11
C ILE A 262 1.66 -9.79 12.63
N GLU A 263 1.49 -8.76 13.46
CA GLU A 263 0.81 -7.51 13.09
C GLU A 263 1.60 -6.75 12.01
N ILE A 264 2.92 -6.56 12.21
CA ILE A 264 3.78 -5.87 11.23
C ILE A 264 3.85 -6.66 9.91
N GLU A 265 3.96 -8.00 9.96
CA GLU A 265 3.91 -8.86 8.77
C GLU A 265 2.56 -8.73 8.07
N ARG A 266 1.45 -8.63 8.80
CA ARG A 266 0.13 -8.43 8.20
C ARG A 266 0.07 -7.13 7.40
N THR A 267 0.53 -6.04 7.99
CA THR A 267 0.49 -4.72 7.35
C THR A 267 1.42 -4.67 6.14
N THR A 268 2.64 -5.23 6.26
CA THR A 268 3.59 -5.29 5.14
C THR A 268 3.13 -6.22 4.01
N ASP A 269 2.48 -7.34 4.32
CA ASP A 269 1.85 -8.23 3.33
C ASP A 269 0.70 -7.52 2.60
N LEU A 270 -0.13 -6.75 3.32
CA LEU A 270 -1.20 -5.93 2.74
C LEU A 270 -0.63 -4.90 1.75
N LEU A 271 0.38 -4.13 2.17
CA LEU A 271 1.09 -3.18 1.31
C LEU A 271 1.67 -3.85 0.06
N THR A 272 2.29 -5.02 0.24
CA THR A 272 2.90 -5.80 -0.85
C THR A 272 1.85 -6.24 -1.86
N ILE A 273 0.74 -6.84 -1.40
CA ILE A 273 -0.26 -7.39 -2.31
C ILE A 273 -1.05 -6.29 -3.03
N ILE A 274 -1.32 -5.13 -2.40
CA ILE A 274 -1.94 -3.99 -3.08
C ILE A 274 -1.00 -3.49 -4.17
N SER A 275 0.27 -3.26 -3.81
CA SER A 275 1.28 -2.75 -4.73
C SER A 275 1.44 -3.67 -5.93
N GLN A 276 1.52 -4.99 -5.69
CA GLN A 276 1.62 -5.98 -6.76
C GLN A 276 0.37 -6.01 -7.65
N THR A 277 -0.83 -5.92 -7.06
CA THR A 277 -2.11 -5.84 -7.82
C THR A 277 -2.14 -4.65 -8.72
N TYR A 278 -1.72 -3.50 -8.20
CA TYR A 278 -1.64 -2.29 -8.99
C TYR A 278 -0.63 -2.40 -10.13
N VAL A 279 0.58 -2.90 -9.85
CA VAL A 279 1.66 -3.06 -10.83
C VAL A 279 1.20 -3.92 -12.01
N ASP A 280 0.58 -5.06 -11.74
CA ASP A 280 0.12 -5.97 -12.80
C ASP A 280 -1.00 -5.37 -13.65
N ILE A 281 -1.98 -4.71 -13.02
CA ILE A 281 -3.07 -4.04 -13.75
C ILE A 281 -2.53 -2.88 -14.59
N SER A 282 -1.63 -2.08 -14.04
CA SER A 282 -1.09 -0.88 -14.69
C SER A 282 -0.18 -1.22 -15.88
N LEU A 283 0.65 -2.26 -15.74
CA LEU A 283 1.54 -2.75 -16.80
C LEU A 283 0.74 -3.31 -17.98
N GLU A 284 -0.28 -4.11 -17.69
CA GLU A 284 -1.03 -4.82 -18.74
C GLU A 284 -1.99 -3.91 -19.52
N TYR A 285 -2.38 -2.75 -18.97
CA TYR A 285 -3.49 -1.99 -19.53
C TYR A 285 -3.33 -0.48 -19.51
N THR A 286 -3.21 0.11 -18.33
CA THR A 286 -3.39 1.55 -18.16
C THR A 286 -2.40 2.37 -19.00
N ASN A 287 -1.11 2.06 -18.91
CA ASN A 287 -0.08 2.86 -19.56
C ASN A 287 -0.11 2.74 -21.09
N GLU A 288 -0.30 1.52 -21.60
CA GLU A 288 -0.39 1.26 -23.04
C GLU A 288 -1.65 1.89 -23.63
N LYS A 289 -2.79 1.78 -22.94
CA LYS A 289 -4.07 2.31 -23.45
C LYS A 289 -4.14 3.82 -23.46
N ILE A 290 -3.69 4.50 -22.41
CA ILE A 290 -3.68 5.97 -22.42
C ILE A 290 -2.77 6.47 -23.56
N THR A 291 -1.61 5.84 -23.76
CA THR A 291 -0.65 6.21 -24.82
C THR A 291 -1.17 5.91 -26.22
N SER A 292 -1.82 4.76 -26.45
CA SER A 292 -2.38 4.41 -27.76
C SER A 292 -3.54 5.33 -28.13
N ASN A 293 -4.30 5.77 -27.14
CA ASN A 293 -5.57 6.47 -27.38
C ASN A 293 -5.40 7.96 -27.57
N THR A 294 -4.40 8.61 -26.97
CA THR A 294 -4.11 10.02 -27.27
C THR A 294 -3.83 10.25 -28.75
N ARG A 295 -3.37 9.24 -29.49
CA ARG A 295 -3.22 9.29 -30.95
C ARG A 295 -4.55 9.50 -31.68
N LEU A 296 -5.69 9.07 -31.13
CA LEU A 296 -7.02 9.29 -31.71
C LEU A 296 -7.31 10.76 -31.97
N ILE A 297 -6.80 11.65 -31.10
CA ILE A 297 -6.97 13.10 -31.22
C ILE A 297 -6.33 13.65 -32.51
N LEU A 298 -5.30 12.96 -33.03
CA LEU A 298 -4.56 13.35 -34.22
C LEU A 298 -5.14 12.76 -35.51
N ILE A 299 -6.05 11.78 -35.42
CA ILE A 299 -6.61 11.10 -36.58
C ILE A 299 -7.61 12.02 -37.28
N THR A 300 -7.31 12.36 -38.53
CA THR A 300 -8.17 13.19 -39.38
C THR A 300 -9.20 12.38 -40.18
N ASN A 301 -8.91 11.11 -40.46
CA ASN A 301 -9.81 10.20 -41.18
C ASN A 301 -10.89 9.61 -40.25
N GLU A 302 -12.16 9.90 -40.55
CA GLU A 302 -13.30 9.46 -39.73
C GLU A 302 -13.52 7.93 -39.76
N GLN A 303 -13.23 7.27 -40.88
CA GLN A 303 -13.39 5.81 -40.98
C GLN A 303 -12.34 5.09 -40.15
N GLU A 304 -11.07 5.50 -40.26
CA GLU A 304 -9.97 4.99 -39.45
C GLU A 304 -10.25 5.19 -37.95
N ARG A 305 -10.75 6.37 -37.57
CA ARG A 305 -11.15 6.68 -36.19
C ARG A 305 -12.24 5.72 -35.70
N LYS A 306 -13.28 5.48 -36.51
CA LYS A 306 -14.37 4.55 -36.16
C LYS A 306 -13.89 3.12 -35.98
N ASP A 307 -12.99 2.65 -36.85
CA ASP A 307 -12.46 1.29 -36.79
C ASP A 307 -11.65 1.07 -35.51
N ILE A 308 -10.80 2.04 -35.15
CA ILE A 308 -10.03 2.02 -33.91
C ILE A 308 -10.95 2.07 -32.67
N ILE A 309 -11.96 2.97 -32.65
CA ILE A 309 -12.93 3.04 -31.56
C ILE A 309 -13.68 1.71 -31.38
N LYS A 310 -14.05 1.06 -32.49
CA LYS A 310 -14.76 -0.22 -32.49
C LYS A 310 -13.90 -1.32 -31.88
N GLN A 311 -12.62 -1.40 -32.27
CA GLN A 311 -11.67 -2.36 -31.69
C GLN A 311 -11.57 -2.18 -30.17
N TYR A 312 -11.43 -0.94 -29.68
CA TYR A 312 -11.30 -0.68 -28.24
C TYR A 312 -12.51 -1.12 -27.42
N ARG A 313 -13.73 -0.97 -27.95
CA ARG A 313 -14.95 -1.40 -27.24
C ARG A 313 -14.98 -2.91 -26.98
N TYR A 314 -14.45 -3.72 -27.90
CA TYR A 314 -14.43 -5.18 -27.74
C TYR A 314 -13.38 -5.66 -26.71
N GLU A 315 -12.28 -4.92 -26.55
CA GLU A 315 -11.20 -5.31 -25.62
C GLU A 315 -11.49 -4.90 -24.17
N LEU A 316 -12.29 -3.85 -23.94
CA LEU A 316 -12.59 -3.29 -22.61
C LEU A 316 -13.24 -4.29 -21.64
N GLN A 317 -14.29 -4.98 -22.08
CA GLN A 317 -15.09 -5.83 -21.21
C GLN A 317 -14.34 -7.09 -20.72
N PRO A 318 -13.65 -7.87 -21.58
CA PRO A 318 -12.85 -9.01 -21.13
C PRO A 318 -11.74 -8.61 -20.16
N ILE A 319 -11.07 -7.48 -20.40
CA ILE A 319 -9.98 -6.99 -19.56
C ILE A 319 -10.48 -6.55 -18.19
N ALA A 320 -11.59 -5.80 -18.13
CA ALA A 320 -12.19 -5.39 -16.86
C ALA A 320 -12.57 -6.59 -15.98
N ILE A 321 -13.16 -7.64 -16.58
CA ILE A 321 -13.47 -8.90 -15.87
C ILE A 321 -12.19 -9.58 -15.37
N LYS A 322 -11.15 -9.62 -16.19
CA LYS A 322 -9.85 -10.20 -15.81
C LYS A 322 -9.26 -9.49 -14.59
N PHE A 323 -9.28 -8.15 -14.55
CA PHE A 323 -8.75 -7.37 -13.44
C PHE A 323 -9.57 -7.49 -12.17
N ALA A 324 -10.91 -7.47 -12.27
CA ALA A 324 -11.77 -7.71 -11.11
C ALA A 324 -11.49 -9.09 -10.49
N ARG A 325 -11.33 -10.13 -11.32
CA ARG A 325 -10.96 -11.48 -10.85
C ARG A 325 -9.58 -11.53 -10.20
N LEU A 326 -8.59 -10.83 -10.76
CA LEU A 326 -7.25 -10.75 -10.18
C LEU A 326 -7.28 -10.07 -8.80
N ALA A 327 -7.98 -8.93 -8.70
CA ALA A 327 -8.14 -8.19 -7.46
C ALA A 327 -8.83 -9.04 -6.37
N LEU A 328 -9.92 -9.74 -6.72
CA LEU A 328 -10.63 -10.67 -5.85
C LEU A 328 -9.74 -11.81 -5.36
N LYS A 329 -9.07 -12.49 -6.31
CA LYS A 329 -8.17 -13.60 -5.99
C LYS A 329 -7.09 -13.19 -4.99
N ARG A 330 -6.49 -12.02 -5.19
CA ARG A 330 -5.42 -11.51 -4.31
C ARG A 330 -5.93 -11.10 -2.93
N HIS A 331 -7.10 -10.49 -2.88
CA HIS A 331 -7.77 -10.22 -1.62
C HIS A 331 -8.02 -11.53 -0.83
N ASP A 332 -8.53 -12.58 -1.48
CA ASP A 332 -8.75 -13.87 -0.84
C ASP A 332 -7.45 -14.54 -0.36
N GLU A 333 -6.38 -14.46 -1.17
CA GLU A 333 -5.05 -14.94 -0.78
C GLU A 333 -4.53 -14.21 0.46
N PHE A 334 -4.70 -12.88 0.54
CA PHE A 334 -4.33 -12.10 1.73
C PHE A 334 -5.11 -12.53 2.97
N LEU A 335 -6.43 -12.73 2.85
CA LEU A 335 -7.27 -13.19 3.96
C LEU A 335 -6.86 -14.59 4.43
N GLN A 336 -6.61 -15.52 3.51
CA GLN A 336 -6.13 -16.86 3.84
C GLN A 336 -4.75 -16.84 4.51
N ARG A 337 -3.81 -16.01 4.03
CA ARG A 337 -2.51 -15.83 4.67
C ARG A 337 -2.67 -15.27 6.07
N THR A 338 -3.56 -14.31 6.27
CA THR A 338 -3.82 -13.70 7.57
C THR A 338 -4.38 -14.71 8.58
N GLN A 339 -5.32 -15.55 8.17
CA GLN A 339 -5.88 -16.61 9.04
C GLN A 339 -4.83 -17.64 9.45
N ASN A 340 -3.89 -17.96 8.57
CA ASN A 340 -2.86 -18.98 8.82
C ASN A 340 -1.55 -18.42 9.39
N ARG A 341 -1.42 -17.10 9.57
CA ARG A 341 -0.14 -16.44 9.89
C ARG A 341 0.47 -16.95 11.20
N GLN A 342 -0.33 -17.02 12.27
CA GLN A 342 0.10 -17.55 13.57
C GLN A 342 0.67 -18.97 13.46
N LYS A 343 -0.11 -19.86 12.84
CA LYS A 343 0.27 -21.28 12.65
C LYS A 343 1.54 -21.41 11.82
N ASN A 344 1.70 -20.59 10.78
CA ASN A 344 2.89 -20.58 9.93
C ASN A 344 4.14 -20.12 10.70
N TYR A 345 4.00 -19.14 11.59
CA TYR A 345 5.08 -18.69 12.48
C TYR A 345 5.50 -19.77 13.46
N GLU A 346 4.55 -20.39 14.15
CA GLU A 346 4.83 -21.47 15.11
C GLU A 346 5.52 -22.64 14.43
N LYS A 347 5.00 -23.07 13.27
CA LYS A 347 5.61 -24.12 12.45
C LYS A 347 7.06 -23.77 12.09
N PHE A 348 7.28 -22.57 11.54
CA PHE A 348 8.61 -22.11 11.15
C PHE A 348 9.60 -22.10 12.33
N LEU A 349 9.20 -21.54 13.47
CA LEU A 349 10.07 -21.42 14.65
C LEU A 349 10.36 -22.76 15.33
N ASN A 350 9.53 -23.78 15.11
CA ASN A 350 9.71 -25.12 15.69
C ASN A 350 10.54 -26.03 14.79
N GLU A 351 10.34 -25.97 13.48
CA GLU A 351 10.97 -26.89 12.51
C GLU A 351 12.39 -26.47 12.10
N MET A 352 12.72 -25.18 12.11
CA MET A 352 14.02 -24.67 11.63
C MET A 352 15.18 -25.04 12.57
N SER A 353 16.28 -25.57 12.06
CA SER A 353 17.47 -25.97 12.84
C SER A 353 18.45 -24.81 13.09
N GLN A 354 19.49 -25.06 13.89
CA GLN A 354 20.59 -24.10 14.09
C GLN A 354 21.38 -23.84 12.80
N ASN A 355 21.51 -24.85 11.94
CA ASN A 355 22.17 -24.72 10.64
C ASN A 355 21.39 -23.78 9.72
N ASP A 356 20.05 -23.85 9.78
CA ASP A 356 19.20 -22.99 8.98
C ASP A 356 19.26 -21.53 9.45
N LEU A 357 19.36 -21.30 10.77
CA LEU A 357 19.62 -19.97 11.32
C LEU A 357 20.94 -19.40 10.79
N ASN A 358 22.03 -20.16 10.83
CA ASN A 358 23.34 -19.70 10.34
C ASN A 358 23.29 -19.36 8.83
N LEU A 359 22.57 -20.15 8.04
CA LEU A 359 22.35 -19.86 6.62
C LEU A 359 21.60 -18.54 6.42
N LEU A 360 20.50 -18.33 7.16
CA LEU A 360 19.71 -17.09 7.08
C LEU A 360 20.49 -15.85 7.52
N LEU A 361 21.37 -15.97 8.52
CA LEU A 361 22.26 -14.89 8.95
C LEU A 361 23.34 -14.54 7.91
N SER A 362 23.69 -15.48 7.02
CA SER A 362 24.67 -15.23 5.94
C SER A 362 24.08 -14.52 4.73
N ILE A 363 22.75 -14.62 4.54
CA ILE A 363 22.04 -14.08 3.37
C ILE A 363 21.40 -12.71 3.68
N ASN A 364 21.10 -12.45 4.97
CA ASN A 364 20.55 -11.17 5.42
C ASN A 364 21.65 -10.15 5.69
#